data_AF-A0A8S9GH75-F1
#
_entry.id   AF-A0A8S9GH75-F1
#
_cell.length_a   1.000
_cell.length_b   1.000
_cell.length_c   1.000
_cell.angle_alpha   90.00
_cell.angle_beta   90.00
_cell.angle_gamma   90.00
#
_symmetry.space_group_name_H-M   'P 1'
#
loop_
_entity.id
_entity.type
_entity.pdbx_description
1 polymer ?
#
loop_
_entity_poly.entity_id
_entity_poly.type
_entity_poly.pdbx_seq_one_letter_code
_entity_poly.pdbx_strand_id
1 'polypeptide(L)'
;MVSSSSSPTVSSRARILLSLLKTNPFRKLETDDLNANPPPFSVFCGGTELYSFPASQSDATERVQENVRHFIGNYISVFVVIFLISLYKQPIAFLTLLASFPVKDYLDHLITKRGVDQAYPFIRRLLFFISKAVLTILLMRAEVVIAFFLSLLAAYLAMLLHGSLRKLRD
;
A
#
# COMPACT_ATOMS: atom_id res chain seq x y z
N MET A 1 -2.68 41.74 28.61
CA MET A 1 -3.61 41.17 27.60
C MET A 1 -3.32 39.69 27.50
N VAL A 2 -4.21 38.85 28.04
CA VAL A 2 -4.10 37.39 27.95
C VAL A 2 -4.48 37.01 26.53
N SER A 3 -3.52 36.48 25.76
CA SER A 3 -3.77 35.93 24.43
C SER A 3 -4.65 34.70 24.58
N SER A 4 -5.93 34.82 24.25
CA SER A 4 -6.86 33.70 24.23
C SER A 4 -6.53 32.83 23.00
N SER A 5 -5.74 31.77 23.21
CA SER A 5 -5.53 30.74 22.21
C SER A 5 -6.87 30.04 21.96
N SER A 6 -7.58 30.45 20.92
CA SER A 6 -8.81 29.79 20.48
C SER A 6 -8.45 28.37 20.02
N SER A 7 -9.01 27.37 20.69
CA SER A 7 -8.85 25.99 20.25
C SER A 7 -9.38 25.86 18.82
N PRO A 8 -8.64 25.23 17.89
CA PRO A 8 -9.07 25.12 16.51
C PRO A 8 -10.42 24.41 16.45
N THR A 9 -11.42 25.09 15.89
CA THR A 9 -12.78 24.57 15.74
C THR A 9 -12.77 23.31 14.87
N VAL A 10 -13.76 22.42 15.04
CA VAL A 10 -13.90 21.19 14.23
C VAL A 10 -13.86 21.50 12.72
N SER A 11 -14.44 22.62 12.29
CA SER A 11 -14.37 23.11 10.91
C SER A 11 -12.94 23.39 10.43
N SER A 12 -12.11 23.99 11.28
CA SER A 12 -10.71 24.28 10.94
C SER A 12 -9.89 23.00 10.81
N ARG A 13 -10.10 22.04 11.72
CA ARG A 13 -9.46 20.72 11.68
C ARG A 13 -9.85 19.92 10.43
N ALA A 14 -11.15 19.92 10.09
CA ALA A 14 -11.65 19.28 8.88
C ALA A 14 -11.04 19.90 7.61
N ARG A 15 -10.92 21.23 7.55
CA ARG A 15 -10.25 21.93 6.43
C ARG A 15 -8.78 21.51 6.28
N ILE A 16 -8.08 21.34 7.39
CA ILE A 16 -6.69 20.87 7.37
C ILE A 16 -6.61 19.46 6.78
N LEU A 17 -7.40 18.51 7.29
CA LEU A 17 -7.40 17.14 6.76
C LEU A 17 -7.84 17.08 5.29
N LEU A 18 -8.86 17.85 4.90
CA LEU A 18 -9.34 17.88 3.52
C LEU A 18 -8.30 18.46 2.54
N SER A 19 -7.45 19.39 3.00
CA SER A 19 -6.37 19.94 2.18
C SER A 19 -5.38 18.87 1.70
N LEU A 20 -5.19 17.80 2.50
CA LEU A 20 -4.29 16.69 2.15
C LEU A 20 -4.71 15.93 0.89
N LEU A 21 -6.00 15.95 0.53
CA LEU A 21 -6.48 15.31 -0.71
C LEU A 21 -5.93 16.00 -1.98
N LYS A 22 -5.49 17.27 -1.87
CA LYS A 22 -4.91 18.03 -2.98
C LYS A 22 -3.38 18.01 -2.97
N THR A 23 -2.77 17.47 -1.93
CA THR A 23 -1.32 17.45 -1.74
C THR A 23 -0.75 16.19 -2.39
N ASN A 24 0.48 16.27 -2.93
CA ASN A 24 1.24 15.08 -3.29
C ASN A 24 1.98 14.55 -2.04
N PRO A 25 1.56 13.42 -1.44
CA PRO A 25 2.19 12.87 -0.25
C PRO A 25 3.56 12.23 -0.54
N PHE A 26 3.83 11.88 -1.80
CA PHE A 26 5.07 11.20 -2.22
C PHE A 26 6.17 12.18 -2.66
N ARG A 27 5.98 13.49 -2.45
CA ARG A 27 6.90 14.52 -2.96
C ARG A 27 8.35 14.35 -2.50
N LYS A 28 8.57 13.84 -1.29
CA LYS A 28 9.90 13.59 -0.69
C LYS A 28 10.35 12.13 -0.81
N LEU A 29 9.56 11.27 -1.44
CA LEU A 29 9.86 9.84 -1.51
C LEU A 29 10.89 9.58 -2.60
N GLU A 30 12.02 8.97 -2.24
CA GLU A 30 13.07 8.57 -3.16
C GLU A 30 13.09 7.05 -3.38
N THR A 31 13.85 6.59 -4.37
CA THR A 31 13.92 5.16 -4.70
C THR A 31 14.65 4.37 -3.60
N ASP A 32 15.60 5.01 -2.91
CA ASP A 32 16.32 4.38 -1.81
C ASP A 32 15.42 4.11 -0.61
N ASP A 33 14.44 5.00 -0.35
CA ASP A 33 13.44 4.81 0.71
C ASP A 33 12.54 3.58 0.46
N LEU A 34 12.27 3.23 -0.81
CA LEU A 34 11.49 2.05 -1.17
C LEU A 34 12.25 0.73 -0.93
N ASN A 35 13.58 0.78 -1.00
CA ASN A 35 14.45 -0.36 -0.78
C ASN A 35 14.93 -0.46 0.68
N ALA A 36 14.69 0.58 1.48
CA ALA A 36 15.04 0.60 2.89
C ALA A 36 14.22 -0.41 3.70
N ASN A 37 14.84 -0.97 4.74
CA ASN A 37 14.11 -1.82 5.67
C ASN A 37 13.07 -1.00 6.45
N PRO A 38 11.79 -1.39 6.43
CA PRO A 38 10.75 -0.66 7.14
C PRO A 38 11.04 -0.65 8.66
N PRO A 39 10.80 0.48 9.35
CA PRO A 39 10.85 0.51 10.81
C PRO A 39 9.91 -0.53 11.43
N PRO A 40 10.22 -1.06 12.63
CA PRO A 40 9.34 -2.00 13.32
C PRO A 40 7.92 -1.46 13.48
N PHE A 41 6.92 -2.34 13.36
CA PHE A 41 5.51 -1.95 13.49
C PHE A 41 5.19 -1.30 14.85
N SER A 42 5.90 -1.66 15.92
CA SER A 42 5.77 -1.01 17.22
C SER A 42 6.16 0.48 17.18
N VAL A 43 7.14 0.84 16.35
CA VAL A 43 7.55 2.24 16.15
C VAL A 43 6.55 2.96 15.26
N PHE A 44 6.09 2.31 14.18
CA PHE A 44 5.07 2.84 13.28
C PHE A 44 3.77 3.18 14.03
N CYS A 45 3.20 2.21 14.75
CA CYS A 45 2.01 2.44 15.57
C CYS A 45 2.32 3.39 16.72
N GLY A 46 3.40 3.15 17.49
CA GLY A 46 3.83 3.98 18.62
C GLY A 46 2.77 4.20 19.71
N GLY A 47 3.11 4.98 20.73
CA GLY A 47 2.16 5.46 21.71
C GLY A 47 1.52 6.80 21.31
N THR A 48 0.51 7.22 22.07
CA THR A 48 -0.26 8.46 21.81
C THR A 48 0.59 9.73 21.89
N GLU A 49 1.68 9.70 22.64
CA GLU A 49 2.64 10.80 22.81
C GLU A 49 3.32 11.22 21.51
N LEU A 50 3.41 10.30 20.55
CA LEU A 50 4.02 10.53 19.23
C LEU A 50 3.04 11.18 18.25
N TYR A 51 1.79 11.41 18.66
CA TYR A 51 0.75 12.01 17.85
C TYR A 51 0.36 13.39 18.35
N SER A 52 0.06 14.30 17.42
CA SER A 52 -0.60 15.57 17.69
C SER A 52 -1.34 16.04 16.46
N PHE A 53 -2.39 16.84 16.66
CA PHE A 53 -3.06 17.47 15.53
C PHE A 53 -2.14 18.53 14.89
N PRO A 54 -2.00 18.59 13.56
CA PRO A 54 -1.16 19.58 12.90
C PRO A 54 -1.65 21.00 13.13
N ALA A 55 -0.72 21.95 13.27
CA ALA A 55 -1.02 23.35 13.54
C ALA A 55 -1.59 24.09 12.33
N SER A 56 -1.24 23.65 11.11
CA SER A 56 -1.66 24.27 9.85
C SER A 56 -1.71 23.25 8.70
N GLN A 57 -2.21 23.68 7.54
CA GLN A 57 -2.20 22.87 6.31
C GLN A 57 -0.79 22.56 5.82
N SER A 58 0.14 23.52 5.99
CA SER A 58 1.56 23.35 5.65
C SER A 58 2.22 22.32 6.55
N ASP A 59 1.99 22.43 7.87
CA ASP A 59 2.50 21.46 8.86
C ASP A 59 1.95 20.05 8.59
N ALA A 60 0.64 19.92 8.31
CA ALA A 60 0.05 18.64 7.94
C ALA A 60 0.68 18.03 6.68
N THR A 61 0.94 18.86 5.66
CA THR A 61 1.57 18.43 4.40
C THR A 61 3.00 17.95 4.63
N GLU A 62 3.79 18.71 5.39
CA GLU A 62 5.17 18.37 5.69
C GLU A 62 5.27 17.07 6.49
N ARG A 63 4.43 16.92 7.53
CA ARG A 63 4.30 15.69 8.32
C ARG A 63 3.99 14.49 7.46
N VAL A 64 2.99 14.60 6.57
CA VAL A 64 2.64 13.50 5.66
C VAL A 64 3.82 13.13 4.78
N GLN A 65 4.48 14.10 4.15
CA GLN A 65 5.58 13.81 3.23
C GLN A 65 6.77 13.14 3.92
N GLU A 66 7.14 13.59 5.12
CA GLU A 66 8.24 13.01 5.87
C GLU A 66 7.89 11.62 6.42
N ASN A 67 6.69 11.46 6.98
CA ASN A 67 6.25 10.17 7.51
C ASN A 67 6.02 9.15 6.38
N VAL A 68 5.54 9.57 5.20
CA VAL A 68 5.42 8.71 4.02
C VAL A 68 6.79 8.24 3.55
N ARG A 69 7.77 9.14 3.47
CA ARG A 69 9.15 8.78 3.17
C ARG A 69 9.70 7.74 4.16
N HIS A 70 9.55 8.00 5.46
CA HIS A 70 10.12 7.14 6.50
C HIS A 70 9.42 5.78 6.67
N PHE A 71 8.10 5.70 6.46
CA PHE A 71 7.29 4.51 6.74
C PHE A 71 6.66 3.88 5.49
N ILE A 72 7.19 4.13 4.29
CA ILE A 72 6.60 3.66 3.04
C ILE A 72 6.36 2.13 3.04
N GLY A 73 7.32 1.34 3.51
CA GLY A 73 7.19 -0.11 3.61
C GLY A 73 6.07 -0.56 4.57
N ASN A 74 5.84 0.18 5.66
CA ASN A 74 4.75 -0.08 6.60
C ASN A 74 3.39 0.25 5.97
N TYR A 75 3.28 1.36 5.22
CA TYR A 75 2.06 1.70 4.50
C TYR A 75 1.73 0.67 3.41
N ILE A 76 2.73 0.20 2.67
CA ILE A 76 2.57 -0.91 1.71
C ILE A 76 2.05 -2.16 2.43
N SER A 77 2.62 -2.48 3.60
CA SER A 77 2.18 -3.63 4.40
C SER A 77 0.73 -3.49 4.89
N VAL A 78 0.33 -2.29 5.34
CA VAL A 78 -1.06 -1.98 5.71
C VAL A 78 -2.00 -2.17 4.53
N PHE A 79 -1.63 -1.68 3.34
CA PHE A 79 -2.40 -1.92 2.12
C PHE A 79 -2.56 -3.42 1.83
N VAL A 80 -1.47 -4.20 1.88
CA VAL A 80 -1.51 -5.65 1.65
C VAL A 80 -2.43 -6.33 2.66
N VAL A 81 -2.34 -6.00 3.95
CA VAL A 81 -3.20 -6.59 4.99
C VAL A 81 -4.67 -6.28 4.75
N ILE A 82 -5.03 -5.01 4.47
CA ILE A 82 -6.41 -4.60 4.17
C ILE A 82 -6.92 -5.34 2.92
N PHE A 83 -6.07 -5.50 1.91
CA PHE A 83 -6.41 -6.20 0.68
C PHE A 83 -6.66 -7.70 0.92
N LEU A 84 -5.79 -8.38 1.67
CA LEU A 84 -5.97 -9.80 2.01
C LEU A 84 -7.23 -10.02 2.86
N ILE A 85 -7.53 -9.11 3.79
CA ILE A 85 -8.78 -9.15 4.58
C ILE A 85 -10.00 -8.97 3.67
N SER A 86 -9.94 -8.05 2.70
CA SER A 86 -11.04 -7.81 1.75
C SER A 86 -11.31 -9.03 0.87
N LEU A 87 -10.28 -9.84 0.59
CA LEU A 87 -10.39 -11.09 -0.16
C LEU A 87 -10.81 -12.30 0.69
N TYR A 88 -10.98 -12.17 2.01
CA TYR A 88 -11.29 -13.30 2.90
C TYR A 88 -12.56 -14.06 2.49
N LYS A 89 -13.58 -13.35 1.98
CA LYS A 89 -14.83 -13.95 1.49
C LYS A 89 -14.76 -14.47 0.05
N GLN A 90 -13.61 -14.34 -0.61
CA GLN A 90 -13.38 -14.71 -2.02
C GLN A 90 -12.21 -15.71 -2.12
N PRO A 91 -12.42 -16.97 -1.69
CA PRO A 91 -11.34 -17.96 -1.58
C PRO A 91 -10.64 -18.23 -2.92
N ILE A 92 -11.38 -18.21 -4.04
CA ILE A 92 -10.79 -18.41 -5.38
C ILE A 92 -9.82 -17.27 -5.71
N ALA A 93 -10.18 -16.02 -5.45
CA ALA A 93 -9.32 -14.87 -5.70
C ALA A 93 -8.06 -14.90 -4.83
N PHE A 94 -8.23 -15.23 -3.54
CA PHE A 94 -7.13 -15.38 -2.61
C PHE A 94 -6.16 -16.49 -3.02
N LEU A 95 -6.67 -17.68 -3.37
CA LEU A 95 -5.85 -18.79 -3.87
C LEU A 95 -5.17 -18.45 -5.20
N THR A 96 -5.85 -17.73 -6.09
CA THR A 96 -5.29 -17.25 -7.35
C THR A 96 -4.12 -16.29 -7.09
N LEU A 97 -4.29 -15.35 -6.15
CA LEU A 97 -3.24 -14.43 -5.74
C LEU A 97 -2.04 -15.19 -5.13
N LEU A 98 -2.27 -16.14 -4.23
CA LEU A 98 -1.20 -16.96 -3.66
C LEU A 98 -0.50 -17.81 -4.71
N ALA A 99 -1.23 -18.38 -5.67
CA ALA A 99 -0.66 -19.16 -6.76
C ALA A 99 0.18 -18.30 -7.71
N SER A 100 -0.12 -17.00 -7.85
CA SER A 100 0.64 -16.09 -8.73
C SER A 100 2.14 -16.04 -8.41
N PHE A 101 2.52 -16.27 -7.15
CA PHE A 101 3.92 -16.22 -6.71
C PHE A 101 4.73 -17.42 -7.22
N PRO A 102 4.39 -18.69 -6.92
CA PRO A 102 5.21 -19.83 -7.34
C PRO A 102 4.86 -20.38 -8.73
N VAL A 103 3.73 -20.02 -9.34
CA VAL A 103 3.25 -20.67 -10.59
C VAL A 103 4.28 -20.60 -11.70
N LYS A 104 4.99 -19.47 -11.83
CA LYS A 104 6.04 -19.32 -12.85
C LYS A 104 7.18 -20.32 -12.63
N ASP A 105 7.72 -20.37 -11.42
CA ASP A 105 8.90 -21.18 -11.09
C ASP A 105 8.55 -22.67 -11.12
N TYR A 106 7.36 -23.04 -10.64
CA TYR A 106 6.85 -24.40 -10.73
C TYR A 106 6.67 -24.83 -12.20
N LEU A 107 6.10 -23.96 -13.04
CA LEU A 107 5.91 -24.25 -14.46
C LEU A 107 7.24 -24.36 -15.21
N ASP A 108 8.20 -23.47 -14.94
CA ASP A 108 9.53 -23.53 -15.54
C ASP A 108 10.25 -24.82 -15.15
N HIS A 109 10.20 -25.20 -13.86
CA HIS A 109 10.74 -26.47 -13.38
C HIS A 109 10.15 -27.69 -14.11
N LEU A 110 8.82 -27.73 -14.31
CA LEU A 110 8.16 -28.81 -15.04
C LEU A 110 8.57 -28.86 -16.51
N ILE A 111 8.68 -27.70 -17.17
CA ILE A 111 9.07 -27.58 -18.58
C ILE A 111 10.50 -28.10 -18.78
N THR A 112 11.44 -27.66 -17.95
CA THR A 112 12.85 -28.08 -18.02
C THR A 112 13.00 -29.56 -17.68
N LYS A 113 12.34 -30.06 -16.62
CA LYS A 113 12.39 -31.48 -16.24
C LYS A 113 11.90 -32.41 -17.35
N ARG A 114 10.94 -31.96 -18.16
CA ARG A 114 10.38 -32.73 -19.28
C ARG A 114 11.14 -32.53 -20.60
N GLY A 115 12.15 -31.65 -20.65
CA GLY A 115 12.88 -31.30 -21.89
C GLY A 115 12.01 -30.61 -22.95
N VAL A 116 10.88 -30.02 -22.54
CA VAL A 116 9.91 -29.39 -23.47
C VAL A 116 10.50 -28.13 -24.10
N ASP A 117 11.39 -27.45 -23.37
CA ASP A 117 12.10 -26.26 -23.86
C ASP A 117 13.05 -26.56 -25.02
N GLN A 118 13.74 -27.70 -24.97
CA GLN A 118 14.68 -28.15 -26.02
C GLN A 118 13.94 -28.68 -27.25
N ALA A 119 12.85 -29.43 -27.05
CA ALA A 119 12.09 -30.03 -28.14
C ALA A 119 11.13 -29.02 -28.82
N TYR A 120 10.50 -28.13 -28.04
CA TYR A 120 9.42 -27.26 -28.53
C TYR A 120 9.42 -25.89 -27.84
N PRO A 121 10.30 -24.96 -28.24
CA PRO A 121 10.40 -23.62 -27.62
C PRO A 121 9.10 -22.80 -27.76
N PHE A 122 8.32 -23.03 -28.82
CA PHE A 122 6.99 -22.42 -28.99
C PHE A 122 5.99 -22.86 -27.91
N ILE A 123 5.98 -24.15 -27.56
CA ILE A 123 5.06 -24.71 -26.55
C ILE A 123 5.36 -24.12 -25.16
N ARG A 124 6.64 -23.96 -24.81
CA ARG A 124 7.04 -23.25 -23.58
C ARG A 124 6.42 -21.85 -23.52
N ARG A 125 6.54 -21.07 -24.59
CA ARG A 125 5.99 -19.71 -24.65
C ARG A 125 4.46 -19.72 -24.55
N LEU A 126 3.80 -20.66 -25.20
CA LEU A 126 2.35 -20.83 -25.15
C LEU A 126 1.86 -21.18 -23.73
N LEU A 127 2.54 -22.09 -23.03
CA LEU A 127 2.20 -22.46 -21.65
C LEU A 127 2.31 -21.26 -20.69
N PHE A 128 3.39 -20.48 -20.78
CA PHE A 128 3.51 -19.25 -19.98
C PHE A 128 2.45 -18.22 -20.34
N PHE A 129 2.10 -18.10 -21.63
CA PHE A 129 1.04 -17.19 -22.06
C PHE A 129 -0.32 -17.61 -21.49
N ILE A 130 -0.70 -18.88 -21.61
CA ILE A 130 -1.96 -19.41 -21.08
C ILE A 130 -2.00 -19.25 -19.55
N SER A 131 -0.92 -19.59 -18.85
CA SER A 131 -0.81 -19.45 -17.40
C SER A 131 -1.05 -17.99 -16.96
N LYS A 132 -0.38 -17.03 -17.60
CA LYS A 132 -0.58 -15.60 -17.33
C LYS A 132 -2.00 -15.14 -17.69
N ALA A 133 -2.55 -15.60 -18.82
CA ALA A 133 -3.89 -15.24 -19.25
C ALA A 133 -4.95 -15.73 -18.25
N VAL A 134 -4.86 -16.98 -17.81
CA VAL A 134 -5.76 -17.57 -16.80
C VAL A 134 -5.68 -16.80 -15.48
N LEU A 135 -4.46 -16.52 -15.00
CA LEU A 135 -4.25 -15.75 -13.78
C LEU A 135 -4.87 -14.35 -13.88
N THR A 136 -4.61 -13.65 -14.98
CA THR A 136 -5.18 -12.32 -15.23
C THR A 136 -6.71 -12.36 -15.28
N ILE A 137 -7.32 -13.31 -15.99
CA ILE A 137 -8.79 -13.43 -16.07
C ILE A 137 -9.39 -13.64 -14.67
N LEU A 138 -8.79 -14.51 -13.85
CA LEU A 138 -9.25 -14.77 -12.49
C LEU A 138 -9.11 -13.53 -11.59
N LEU A 139 -8.02 -12.77 -11.72
CA LEU A 139 -7.79 -11.54 -10.96
C LEU A 139 -8.60 -10.34 -11.46
N MET A 140 -8.99 -10.31 -12.74
CA MET A 140 -9.82 -9.25 -13.34
C MET A 140 -11.31 -9.40 -13.08
N ARG A 141 -11.71 -10.38 -12.25
CA ARG A 141 -13.08 -10.44 -11.73
C ARG A 141 -13.42 -9.15 -11.01
N ALA A 142 -14.57 -8.57 -11.33
CA ALA A 142 -15.01 -7.27 -10.79
C ALA A 142 -14.91 -7.19 -9.26
N GLU A 143 -15.23 -8.28 -8.57
CA GLU A 143 -15.13 -8.40 -7.12
C GLU A 143 -13.70 -8.16 -6.57
N VAL A 144 -12.69 -8.72 -7.24
CA VAL A 144 -11.28 -8.60 -6.85
C VAL A 144 -10.76 -7.21 -7.16
N VAL A 145 -11.13 -6.68 -8.33
CA VAL A 145 -10.76 -5.33 -8.76
C VAL A 145 -11.36 -4.28 -7.80
N ILE A 146 -12.64 -4.41 -7.45
CA ILE A 146 -13.29 -3.54 -6.48
C ILE A 146 -12.60 -3.67 -5.10
N ALA A 147 -12.33 -4.90 -4.64
CA ALA A 147 -11.62 -5.11 -3.38
C ALA A 147 -10.23 -4.45 -3.38
N PHE A 148 -9.50 -4.54 -4.49
CA PHE A 148 -8.19 -3.89 -4.66
C PHE A 148 -8.30 -2.37 -4.54
N PHE A 149 -9.19 -1.74 -5.31
CA PHE A 149 -9.32 -0.27 -5.30
C PHE A 149 -9.86 0.26 -3.97
N LEU A 150 -10.81 -0.44 -3.33
CA LEU A 150 -11.30 -0.06 -2.00
C LEU A 150 -10.21 -0.20 -0.94
N SER A 151 -9.41 -1.27 -1.00
CA SER A 151 -8.27 -1.45 -0.10
C SER A 151 -7.20 -0.39 -0.32
N LEU A 152 -6.93 -0.03 -1.58
CA LEU A 152 -5.99 1.03 -1.94
C LEU A 152 -6.46 2.39 -1.41
N LEU A 153 -7.75 2.72 -1.58
CA LEU A 153 -8.34 3.94 -1.05
C LEU A 153 -8.29 3.97 0.48
N ALA A 154 -8.65 2.87 1.15
CA ALA A 154 -8.62 2.78 2.61
C ALA A 154 -7.19 2.95 3.15
N ALA A 155 -6.21 2.27 2.55
CA ALA A 155 -4.81 2.39 2.93
C ALA A 155 -4.25 3.79 2.66
N TYR A 156 -4.64 4.43 1.54
CA TYR A 156 -4.27 5.80 1.22
C TYR A 156 -4.81 6.80 2.25
N LEU A 157 -6.08 6.68 2.64
CA LEU A 157 -6.68 7.53 3.66
C LEU A 157 -6.04 7.30 5.04
N ALA A 158 -5.76 6.03 5.39
CA ALA A 158 -5.05 5.69 6.62
C ALA A 158 -3.64 6.30 6.62
N MET A 159 -2.94 6.27 5.49
CA MET A 159 -1.63 6.89 5.31
C MET A 159 -1.67 8.40 5.50
N LEU A 160 -2.63 9.10 4.89
CA LEU A 160 -2.79 10.55 5.07
C LEU A 160 -3.11 10.91 6.53
N LEU A 161 -3.97 10.12 7.18
CA LEU A 161 -4.36 10.37 8.57
C LEU A 161 -3.20 10.10 9.53
N HIS A 162 -2.59 8.92 9.44
CA HIS A 162 -1.43 8.57 10.26
C HIS A 162 -0.28 9.55 10.02
N GLY A 163 0.07 9.80 8.75
CA GLY A 163 1.18 10.68 8.39
C GLY A 163 0.99 12.13 8.81
N SER A 164 -0.24 12.66 8.86
CA SER A 164 -0.50 14.04 9.31
C SER A 164 -0.56 14.19 10.84
N LEU A 165 -1.01 13.16 11.54
CA LEU A 165 -1.11 13.17 13.00
C LEU A 165 0.21 12.79 13.68
N ARG A 166 1.05 12.00 13.01
CA ARG A 166 2.35 11.60 13.55
C ARG A 166 3.30 12.80 13.56
N LYS A 167 3.85 13.12 14.74
CA LYS A 167 4.84 14.20 14.90
C LYS A 167 6.10 13.88 14.08
N LEU A 168 6.71 14.91 13.53
CA LEU A 168 8.07 14.80 13.01
C LEU A 168 9.01 14.49 14.18
N ARG A 169 9.99 13.63 13.94
CA ARG A 169 11.04 13.36 14.92
C ARG A 169 12.06 14.49 14.82
N ASP A 170 12.32 15.16 15.94
CA ASP A 170 13.45 16.10 16.07
C ASP A 170 14.79 15.37 15.91
#